data_AF-A0AAP3CHM8-F1
#
_entry.id   AF-A0AAP3CHM8-F1
#
_cell.length_a   1.000
_cell.length_b   1.000
_cell.length_c   1.000
_cell.angle_alpha   90.00
_cell.angle_beta   90.00
_cell.angle_gamma   90.00
#
_symmetry.space_group_name_H-M   'P 1'
#
loop_
_entity.id
_entity.type
_entity.pdbx_description
1 polymer ?
#
loop_
_entity_poly.entity_id
_entity_poly.type
_entity_poly.pdbx_seq_one_letter_code
_entity_poly.pdbx_strand_id
1 'polypeptide(L)'
;MNKYRYFIDIDSEEQWLNKMADKGCELKGKCFLSYCFSDEASSDNSTIKIDYRTFKHPGDFADYRTLFEDSGWKHLFSSQGLHYFRRENASASDDIFSDTESRAGRYKRLLQSYFALSFLFLSCILVLFTTNALTVDLFIRPQSLYYTPGLWDKTGAAFISAFLFETPFALMRGGAGWIVLLSALSFFYLFVKTYKKYRKCLYGH
;
A
#
# COMPACT_ATOMS: atom_id res chain seq x y z
N MET A 1 -21.93 3.87 5.79
CA MET A 1 -21.73 3.38 4.38
C MET A 1 -20.27 2.96 4.10
N ASN A 2 -20.06 1.79 3.47
CA ASN A 2 -18.73 1.35 2.98
C ASN A 2 -18.52 1.70 1.51
N LYS A 3 -17.32 2.19 1.14
CA LYS A 3 -16.92 2.43 -0.25
C LYS A 3 -15.59 1.76 -0.57
N TYR A 4 -15.47 1.17 -1.75
CA TYR A 4 -14.25 0.53 -2.21
C TYR A 4 -13.54 1.40 -3.24
N ARG A 5 -12.28 1.76 -2.99
CA ARG A 5 -11.47 2.54 -3.94
C ARG A 5 -9.98 2.30 -3.71
N TYR A 6 -9.19 2.36 -4.79
CA TYR A 6 -7.74 2.28 -4.72
C TYR A 6 -7.11 3.63 -5.09
N PHE A 7 -6.14 4.07 -4.30
CA PHE A 7 -5.34 5.25 -4.57
C PHE A 7 -3.86 4.90 -4.54
N ILE A 8 -3.15 5.30 -5.60
CA ILE A 8 -1.68 5.23 -5.66
C ILE A 8 -1.06 6.51 -5.04
N ASP A 9 -1.87 7.56 -4.93
CA ASP A 9 -1.46 8.91 -4.63
C ASP A 9 -2.19 9.44 -3.40
N ILE A 10 -1.43 9.87 -2.39
CA ILE A 10 -1.95 10.53 -1.18
C ILE A 10 -2.76 11.79 -1.55
N ASP A 11 -2.31 12.59 -2.52
CA ASP A 11 -2.97 13.84 -2.90
C ASP A 11 -4.34 13.56 -3.55
N SER A 12 -4.41 12.51 -4.37
CA SER A 12 -5.68 12.08 -4.97
C SER A 12 -6.63 11.47 -3.94
N GLU A 13 -6.09 10.77 -2.95
CA GLU A 13 -6.85 10.24 -1.83
C GLU A 13 -7.43 11.37 -0.96
N GLU A 14 -6.59 12.35 -0.56
CA GLU A 14 -7.01 13.56 0.16
C GLU A 14 -8.13 14.30 -0.59
N GLN A 15 -7.96 14.56 -1.89
CA GLN A 15 -8.98 15.24 -2.69
C GLN A 15 -10.30 14.49 -2.73
N TRP A 16 -10.28 13.16 -2.80
CA TRP A 16 -11.48 12.36 -2.80
C TRP A 16 -12.15 12.34 -1.42
N LEU A 17 -11.35 12.23 -0.34
CA LEU A 17 -11.86 12.27 1.04
C LEU A 17 -12.49 13.63 1.36
N ASN A 18 -11.87 14.74 0.92
CA ASN A 18 -12.45 16.08 1.08
C ASN A 18 -13.79 16.20 0.34
N LYS A 19 -13.88 15.72 -0.91
CA LYS A 19 -15.15 15.67 -1.65
C LYS A 19 -16.22 14.79 -1.00
N MET A 20 -15.83 13.82 -0.18
CA MET A 20 -16.74 12.99 0.59
C MET A 20 -17.18 13.71 1.88
N ALA A 21 -16.24 14.40 2.55
CA ALA A 21 -16.53 15.24 3.70
C ALA A 21 -17.49 16.39 3.34
N ASP A 22 -17.31 17.04 2.19
CA ASP A 22 -18.21 18.10 1.67
C ASP A 22 -19.64 17.59 1.41
N LYS A 23 -19.82 16.28 1.28
CA LYS A 23 -21.14 15.63 1.14
C LYS A 23 -21.71 15.18 2.49
N GLY A 24 -21.10 15.58 3.60
CA GLY A 24 -21.46 15.17 4.95
C GLY A 24 -21.04 13.74 5.32
N CYS A 25 -20.21 13.06 4.51
CA CYS A 25 -19.75 11.72 4.84
C CYS A 25 -18.48 11.79 5.72
N GLU A 26 -18.63 11.52 7.01
CA GLU A 26 -17.49 11.49 7.94
C GLU A 26 -16.71 10.17 7.83
N LEU A 27 -15.39 10.24 7.64
CA LEU A 27 -14.53 9.06 7.53
C LEU A 27 -14.24 8.46 8.92
N LYS A 28 -14.68 7.23 9.15
CA LYS A 28 -14.47 6.49 10.43
C LYS A 28 -13.28 5.53 10.39
N GLY A 29 -12.93 5.02 9.22
CA GLY A 29 -11.84 4.06 9.11
C GLY A 29 -11.52 3.64 7.69
N LYS A 30 -10.36 3.00 7.54
CA LYS A 30 -9.90 2.41 6.29
C LYS A 30 -9.29 1.04 6.53
N CYS A 31 -9.73 0.05 5.76
CA CYS A 31 -9.10 -1.26 5.68
C CYS A 31 -8.74 -1.56 4.22
N PHE A 32 -7.45 -1.49 3.90
CA PHE A 32 -6.93 -1.69 2.54
C PHE A 32 -7.65 -0.83 1.48
N LEU A 33 -8.58 -1.42 0.72
CA LEU A 33 -9.39 -0.76 -0.32
C LEU A 33 -10.75 -0.25 0.18
N SER A 34 -11.16 -0.65 1.38
CA SER A 34 -12.46 -0.32 1.97
C SER A 34 -12.35 0.92 2.86
N TYR A 35 -13.24 1.86 2.64
CA TYR A 35 -13.42 3.09 3.42
C TYR A 35 -14.78 3.04 4.10
N CYS A 36 -14.78 3.17 5.43
CA CYS A 36 -15.98 3.22 6.24
C CYS A 36 -16.32 4.68 6.53
N PHE A 37 -17.52 5.10 6.10
CA PHE A 37 -18.07 6.42 6.38
C PHE A 37 -19.26 6.30 7.35
N SER A 38 -19.37 7.26 8.27
CA SER A 38 -20.57 7.48 9.07
C SER A 38 -21.72 7.94 8.18
N ASP A 39 -22.93 7.49 8.50
CA ASP A 39 -24.15 7.94 7.83
C ASP A 39 -24.73 9.21 8.51
N GLU A 40 -24.13 9.62 9.63
CA GLU A 40 -24.45 10.88 10.31
C GLU A 40 -23.75 12.03 9.59
N ALA A 41 -24.55 12.98 9.09
CA ALA A 41 -24.05 14.19 8.45
C ALA A 41 -23.35 15.06 9.50
N SER A 42 -22.03 15.03 9.52
CA SER A 42 -21.23 16.09 10.15
C SER A 42 -21.49 17.37 9.37
N SER A 43 -22.08 18.39 10.01
CA SER A 43 -22.35 19.70 9.38
C SER A 43 -21.09 20.53 9.13
N ASP A 44 -19.93 20.00 9.49
CA ASP A 44 -18.66 20.72 9.42
C ASP A 44 -17.90 20.31 8.17
N ASN A 45 -17.67 21.28 7.28
CA ASN A 45 -16.84 21.16 6.08
C ASN A 45 -15.38 20.94 6.50
N SER A 46 -15.09 19.72 6.92
CA SER A 46 -13.85 19.39 7.61
C SER A 46 -12.81 18.90 6.62
N THR A 47 -11.74 19.69 6.47
CA THR A 47 -10.60 19.32 5.62
C THR A 47 -9.87 18.13 6.22
N ILE A 48 -9.65 17.10 5.40
CA ILE A 48 -8.89 15.89 5.70
C ILE A 48 -7.51 16.00 5.05
N LYS A 49 -6.49 15.71 5.85
CA LYS A 49 -5.08 15.64 5.45
C LYS A 49 -4.44 14.34 5.88
N ILE A 50 -3.44 13.89 5.11
CA ILE A 50 -2.77 12.61 5.33
C ILE A 50 -1.26 12.85 5.45
N ASP A 51 -0.66 12.35 6.53
CA ASP A 51 0.79 12.24 6.68
C ASP A 51 1.21 10.76 6.66
N TYR A 52 2.48 10.53 6.29
CA TYR A 52 3.10 9.23 6.36
C TYR A 52 4.24 9.24 7.36
N ARG A 53 4.11 8.43 8.42
CA ARG A 53 5.14 8.24 9.44
C ARG A 53 5.01 6.86 10.07
N THR A 54 6.14 6.27 10.42
CA THR A 54 6.20 4.98 11.13
C THR A 54 6.85 5.20 12.48
N PHE A 55 6.25 4.66 13.53
CA PHE A 55 6.73 4.79 14.90
C PHE A 55 7.22 3.44 15.41
N LYS A 56 8.33 3.45 16.15
CA LYS A 56 8.86 2.24 16.80
C LYS A 56 8.29 2.06 18.19
N HIS A 57 8.06 3.16 18.91
CA HIS A 57 7.56 3.15 20.27
C HIS A 57 6.16 3.81 20.34
N PRO A 58 5.25 3.29 21.20
CA PRO A 58 3.93 3.89 21.39
C PRO A 58 3.98 5.33 21.92
N GLY A 59 5.00 5.68 22.72
CA GLY A 59 5.21 7.04 23.24
C GLY A 59 5.40 8.07 22.14
N ASP A 60 6.28 7.79 21.17
CA ASP A 60 6.51 8.66 20.01
C ASP A 60 5.24 8.94 19.21
N PHE A 61 4.33 7.95 19.13
CA PHE A 61 3.05 8.10 18.46
C PHE A 61 2.08 8.98 19.25
N ALA A 62 2.06 8.85 20.58
CA ALA A 62 1.26 9.70 21.45
C ALA A 62 1.72 11.17 21.35
N ASP A 63 3.03 11.42 21.47
CA ASP A 63 3.60 12.76 21.34
C ASP A 63 3.32 13.38 19.97
N TYR A 64 3.46 12.58 18.91
CA TYR A 64 3.12 12.99 17.54
C TYR A 64 1.64 13.36 17.41
N ARG A 65 0.73 12.59 18.02
CA ARG A 65 -0.70 12.88 18.00
C ARG A 65 -1.01 14.18 18.73
N THR A 66 -0.46 14.37 19.93
CA THR A 66 -0.64 15.60 20.73
C THR A 66 -0.19 16.83 19.97
N LEU A 67 0.94 16.77 19.26
CA LEU A 67 1.44 17.88 18.44
C LEU A 67 0.41 18.37 17.40
N PHE A 68 -0.33 17.46 16.76
CA PHE A 68 -1.38 17.83 15.81
C PHE A 68 -2.63 18.35 16.50
N GLU A 69 -3.01 17.74 17.63
CA GLU A 69 -4.17 18.18 18.42
C GLU A 69 -3.98 19.62 18.91
N ASP A 70 -2.79 19.96 19.40
CA ASP A 70 -2.40 21.33 19.80
C ASP A 70 -2.44 22.32 18.63
N SER A 71 -2.26 21.82 17.40
CA SER A 71 -2.32 22.61 16.16
C SER A 71 -3.74 22.69 15.55
N GLY A 72 -4.76 22.20 16.26
CA GLY A 72 -6.16 22.21 15.81
C GLY A 72 -6.54 21.11 14.83
N TRP A 73 -5.74 20.04 14.76
CA TRP A 73 -5.97 18.86 13.94
C TRP A 73 -6.25 17.63 14.81
N LYS A 74 -7.38 16.99 14.58
CA LYS A 74 -7.73 15.73 15.25
C LYS A 74 -7.29 14.53 14.45
N HIS A 75 -6.62 13.61 15.12
CA HIS A 75 -6.31 12.29 14.56
C HIS A 75 -7.59 11.44 14.46
N LEU A 76 -7.85 10.88 13.28
CA LEU A 76 -8.99 9.98 13.05
C LEU A 76 -8.60 8.52 13.28
N PHE A 77 -7.64 8.03 12.49
CA PHE A 77 -7.11 6.68 12.58
C PHE A 77 -5.79 6.56 11.82
N SER A 78 -5.13 5.41 11.98
CA SER A 78 -3.88 5.09 11.31
C SER A 78 -4.04 3.81 10.49
N SER A 79 -3.43 3.73 9.30
CA SER A 79 -3.45 2.54 8.46
C SER A 79 -2.17 2.44 7.64
N GLN A 80 -1.38 1.37 7.82
CA GLN A 80 -0.13 1.13 7.08
C GLN A 80 0.87 2.30 7.15
N GLY A 81 0.97 2.98 8.31
CA GLY A 81 1.84 4.16 8.50
C GLY A 81 1.28 5.46 7.91
N LEU A 82 0.09 5.44 7.29
CA LEU A 82 -0.65 6.65 6.95
C LEU A 82 -1.50 7.07 8.15
N HIS A 83 -1.45 8.35 8.48
CA HIS A 83 -2.20 8.96 9.56
C HIS A 83 -3.17 9.98 8.97
N TYR A 84 -4.45 9.83 9.30
CA TYR A 84 -5.53 10.66 8.77
C TYR A 84 -5.89 11.69 9.83
N PHE A 85 -5.85 12.95 9.44
CA PHE A 85 -6.15 14.08 10.30
C PHE A 85 -7.31 14.86 9.73
N ARG A 86 -8.15 15.34 10.64
CA ARG A 86 -9.26 16.23 10.35
C ARG A 86 -9.00 17.57 11.03
N ARG A 87 -9.22 18.66 10.30
CA ARG A 87 -9.24 20.01 10.89
C ARG A 87 -10.48 20.19 11.75
N GLU A 88 -10.31 20.55 13.02
CA GLU A 88 -11.42 20.89 13.93
C GLU A 88 -11.53 22.40 14.18
N ASN A 89 -10.40 23.12 14.16
CA ASN A 89 -10.41 24.56 14.42
C ASN A 89 -10.38 25.37 13.11
N ALA A 90 -11.31 26.32 12.97
CA ALA A 90 -11.27 27.30 11.88
C ALA A 90 -9.97 28.13 11.89
N SER A 91 -9.37 28.35 13.07
CA SER A 91 -8.08 29.03 13.23
C SER A 91 -6.85 28.16 12.91
N ALA A 92 -7.02 26.85 12.68
CA ALA A 92 -5.91 25.99 12.27
C ALA A 92 -5.44 26.36 10.86
N SER A 93 -4.19 26.04 10.53
CA SER A 93 -3.65 26.16 9.17
C SER A 93 -4.46 25.33 8.16
N ASP A 94 -4.48 25.74 6.89
CA ASP A 94 -5.06 24.96 5.79
C ASP A 94 -4.31 23.65 5.51
N ASP A 95 -3.07 23.55 6.00
CA ASP A 95 -2.25 22.35 5.87
C ASP A 95 -1.66 21.91 7.22
N ILE A 96 -1.45 20.60 7.36
CA ILE A 96 -0.80 19.98 8.52
C ILE A 96 0.73 20.22 8.52
N PHE A 97 1.27 20.71 7.41
CA PHE A 97 2.69 21.01 7.25
C PHE A 97 2.92 22.52 7.36
N SER A 98 3.88 22.92 8.19
CA SER A 98 4.31 24.32 8.36
C SER A 98 5.05 24.88 7.15
N ASP A 99 5.76 24.02 6.43
CA ASP A 99 6.68 24.42 5.37
C ASP A 99 6.78 23.34 4.28
N THR A 100 7.40 23.72 3.16
CA THR A 100 7.59 22.85 1.99
C THR A 100 8.52 21.67 2.28
N GLU A 101 9.49 21.82 3.18
CA GLU A 101 10.43 20.74 3.54
C GLU A 101 9.73 19.65 4.35
N SER A 102 8.87 20.03 5.28
CA SER A 102 8.03 19.16 6.10
C SER A 102 7.05 18.37 5.22
N ARG A 103 6.42 19.04 4.24
CA ARG A 103 5.58 18.40 3.24
C ARG A 103 6.38 17.45 2.36
N ALA A 104 7.56 17.83 1.90
CA ALA A 104 8.46 16.95 1.15
C ALA A 104 8.95 15.76 2.00
N GLY A 105 9.13 15.98 3.30
CA GLY A 105 9.57 15.00 4.28
C GLY A 105 8.65 13.77 4.32
N ARG A 106 7.34 13.93 4.14
CA ARG A 106 6.40 12.81 4.05
C ARG A 106 6.73 11.88 2.88
N TYR A 107 7.00 12.44 1.71
CA TYR A 107 7.36 11.65 0.52
C TYR A 107 8.75 11.04 0.66
N LYS A 108 9.69 11.71 1.33
CA LYS A 108 11.00 11.15 1.65
C LYS A 108 10.88 9.90 2.54
N ARG A 109 10.05 9.95 3.58
CA ARG A 109 9.77 8.79 4.44
C ARG A 109 9.12 7.66 3.64
N LEU A 110 8.13 7.98 2.80
CA LEU A 110 7.46 6.99 1.96
C LEU A 110 8.41 6.33 0.94
N LEU A 111 9.33 7.10 0.37
CA LEU A 111 10.40 6.60 -0.50
C LEU A 111 11.29 5.60 0.20
N GLN A 112 11.72 5.89 1.44
CA GLN A 112 12.54 4.98 2.22
C GLN A 112 11.82 3.64 2.44
N SER A 113 10.53 3.68 2.74
CA SER A 113 9.72 2.46 2.90
C SER A 113 9.58 1.67 1.61
N TYR A 114 9.28 2.32 0.48
CA TYR A 114 9.20 1.63 -0.81
C TYR A 114 10.55 1.08 -1.28
N PHE A 115 11.63 1.80 -1.02
CA PHE A 115 12.98 1.32 -1.30
C PHE A 115 13.31 0.06 -0.46
N ALA A 116 13.03 0.10 0.85
CA ALA A 116 13.25 -1.03 1.74
C ALA A 116 12.43 -2.26 1.31
N LEU A 117 11.15 -2.08 0.98
CA LEU A 117 10.29 -3.16 0.49
C LEU A 117 10.77 -3.69 -0.87
N SER A 118 11.10 -2.81 -1.82
CA SER A 118 11.65 -3.22 -3.12
C SER A 118 12.94 -4.03 -2.95
N PHE A 119 13.82 -3.62 -2.05
CA PHE A 119 15.06 -4.34 -1.76
C PHE A 119 14.79 -5.70 -1.09
N LEU A 120 13.83 -5.77 -0.17
CA LEU A 120 13.40 -7.03 0.45
C LEU A 120 12.86 -8.01 -0.59
N PHE A 121 11.98 -7.58 -1.49
CA PHE A 121 11.48 -8.48 -2.53
C PHE A 121 12.58 -8.89 -3.50
N LEU A 122 13.50 -7.99 -3.84
CA LEU A 122 14.66 -8.32 -4.68
C LEU A 122 15.58 -9.36 -4.01
N SER A 123 15.82 -9.26 -2.70
CA SER A 123 16.62 -10.24 -1.98
C SER A 123 15.90 -11.59 -1.86
N CYS A 124 14.58 -11.61 -1.69
CA CYS A 124 13.78 -12.83 -1.79
C CYS A 124 13.92 -13.49 -3.17
N ILE A 125 13.85 -12.71 -4.25
CA ILE A 125 14.07 -13.22 -5.62
C ILE A 125 15.46 -13.86 -5.73
N LEU A 126 16.50 -13.17 -5.24
CA LEU A 126 17.86 -13.68 -5.28
C LEU A 126 18.01 -15.02 -4.53
N VAL A 127 17.47 -15.12 -3.31
CA VAL A 127 17.50 -16.36 -2.51
C VAL A 127 16.74 -17.50 -3.20
N LEU A 128 15.59 -17.20 -3.80
CA LEU A 128 14.80 -18.20 -4.51
C LEU A 128 15.52 -18.69 -5.78
N PHE A 129 16.25 -17.81 -6.47
CA PHE A 129 17.11 -18.21 -7.58
C PHE A 129 18.29 -19.08 -7.12
N THR A 130 19.00 -18.71 -6.04
CA THR A 130 20.18 -19.46 -5.57
C THR A 130 19.83 -20.84 -5.01
N THR A 131 18.63 -21.00 -4.47
CA THR A 131 18.11 -22.27 -3.95
C THR A 131 17.46 -23.15 -5.03
N ASN A 132 17.44 -22.69 -6.30
CA ASN A 132 16.68 -23.30 -7.40
C ASN A 132 15.18 -23.47 -7.10
N ALA A 133 14.65 -22.74 -6.12
CA ALA A 133 13.21 -22.71 -5.82
C ALA A 133 12.43 -21.89 -6.86
N LEU A 134 13.07 -20.86 -7.45
CA LEU A 134 12.61 -20.17 -8.65
C LEU A 134 13.60 -20.41 -9.79
N THR A 135 13.25 -21.31 -10.70
CA THR A 135 13.94 -21.48 -12.00
C THR A 135 13.22 -20.68 -13.08
N VAL A 136 13.96 -20.27 -14.11
CA VAL A 136 13.39 -19.59 -15.29
C VAL A 136 12.34 -20.48 -15.98
N ASP A 137 12.51 -21.80 -15.91
CA ASP A 137 11.57 -22.77 -16.45
C ASP A 137 10.17 -22.66 -15.83
N LEU A 138 10.04 -22.29 -14.54
CA LEU A 138 8.72 -22.09 -13.91
C LEU A 138 7.89 -20.97 -14.58
N PHE A 139 8.55 -20.02 -15.24
CA PHE A 139 7.90 -18.91 -15.93
C PHE A 139 7.62 -19.21 -17.41
N ILE A 140 8.43 -20.06 -18.04
CA ILE A 140 8.40 -20.32 -19.49
C ILE A 140 7.72 -21.65 -19.81
N ARG A 141 7.89 -22.67 -18.97
CA ARG A 141 7.47 -24.05 -19.19
C ARG A 141 6.43 -24.47 -18.13
N PRO A 142 5.13 -24.33 -18.40
CA PRO A 142 4.09 -24.72 -17.45
C PRO A 142 4.18 -26.19 -16.99
N GLN A 143 4.76 -27.07 -17.81
CA GLN A 143 4.96 -28.47 -17.48
C GLN A 143 5.92 -28.69 -16.30
N SER A 144 6.91 -27.81 -16.10
CA SER A 144 7.86 -27.92 -14.99
C SER A 144 7.24 -27.60 -13.64
N LEU A 145 6.01 -27.07 -13.62
CA LEU A 145 5.24 -26.85 -12.40
C LEU A 145 4.64 -28.14 -11.83
N TYR A 146 4.63 -29.23 -12.62
CA TYR A 146 4.11 -30.54 -12.24
C TYR A 146 5.27 -31.48 -11.94
N TYR A 147 5.28 -32.03 -10.73
CA TYR A 147 6.27 -32.94 -10.18
C TYR A 147 5.80 -34.39 -10.16
N THR A 148 4.54 -34.68 -10.48
CA THR A 148 4.05 -36.06 -10.63
C THR A 148 4.86 -36.77 -11.72
N PRO A 149 5.62 -37.83 -11.39
CA PRO A 149 6.47 -38.50 -12.35
C PRO A 149 5.66 -39.12 -13.49
N GLY A 150 6.11 -38.89 -14.73
CA GLY A 150 5.44 -39.38 -15.93
C GLY A 150 4.00 -38.88 -16.09
N LEU A 151 3.63 -37.75 -15.47
CA LEU A 151 2.28 -37.18 -15.58
C LEU A 151 1.87 -37.02 -17.05
N TRP A 152 2.78 -36.49 -17.86
CA TRP A 152 2.56 -36.22 -19.28
C TRP A 152 2.55 -37.49 -20.15
N ASP A 153 3.00 -38.62 -19.62
CA ASP A 153 2.97 -39.92 -20.30
C ASP A 153 1.67 -40.71 -19.98
N LYS A 154 0.89 -40.28 -18.98
CA LYS A 154 -0.40 -40.90 -18.64
C LYS A 154 -1.45 -40.57 -19.69
N THR A 155 -2.38 -41.50 -19.89
CA THR A 155 -3.52 -41.33 -20.79
C THR A 155 -4.86 -41.60 -20.08
N GLY A 156 -5.95 -41.06 -20.63
CA GLY A 156 -7.31 -41.29 -20.14
C GLY A 156 -7.55 -40.80 -18.70
N ALA A 157 -8.32 -41.58 -17.93
CA ALA A 157 -8.74 -41.20 -16.58
C ALA A 157 -7.57 -41.03 -15.58
N ALA A 158 -6.48 -41.79 -15.76
CA ALA A 158 -5.30 -41.71 -14.91
C ALA A 158 -4.52 -40.40 -15.09
N PHE A 159 -4.57 -39.80 -16.29
CA PHE A 159 -4.03 -38.47 -16.54
C PHE A 159 -4.88 -37.41 -15.85
N ILE A 160 -6.20 -37.45 -16.07
CA ILE A 160 -7.13 -36.43 -15.54
C ILE A 160 -7.06 -36.35 -14.02
N SER A 161 -7.07 -37.48 -13.33
CA SER A 161 -7.02 -37.50 -11.86
C SER A 161 -5.70 -36.94 -11.31
N ALA A 162 -4.56 -37.38 -11.87
CA ALA A 162 -3.24 -36.91 -11.45
C ALA A 162 -3.03 -35.43 -11.76
N PHE A 163 -3.50 -34.97 -12.93
CA PHE A 163 -3.43 -33.57 -13.33
C PHE A 163 -4.25 -32.68 -12.40
N LEU A 164 -5.53 -33.00 -12.16
CA LEU A 164 -6.40 -32.19 -11.30
C LEU A 164 -5.93 -32.19 -9.84
N PHE A 165 -5.40 -33.31 -9.34
CA PHE A 165 -4.85 -33.38 -7.99
C PHE A 165 -3.63 -32.48 -7.81
N GLU A 166 -2.73 -32.42 -8.79
CA GLU A 166 -1.50 -31.64 -8.68
C GLU A 166 -1.68 -30.15 -9.06
N THR A 167 -2.65 -29.83 -9.92
CA THR A 167 -2.87 -28.47 -10.43
C THR A 167 -2.90 -27.38 -9.35
N PRO A 168 -3.58 -27.54 -8.19
CA PRO A 168 -3.56 -26.54 -7.13
C PRO A 168 -2.14 -26.24 -6.61
N PHE A 169 -1.31 -27.26 -6.41
CA PHE A 169 0.07 -27.11 -5.96
C PHE A 169 0.96 -26.49 -7.05
N ALA A 170 0.77 -26.90 -8.30
CA ALA A 170 1.45 -26.33 -9.46
C ALA A 170 1.15 -24.81 -9.59
N LEU A 171 -0.11 -24.42 -9.43
CA LEU A 171 -0.55 -23.03 -9.44
C LEU A 171 0.02 -22.23 -8.27
N MET A 172 0.06 -22.80 -7.06
CA MET A 172 0.66 -22.12 -5.90
C MET A 172 2.16 -21.88 -6.11
N ARG A 173 2.91 -22.86 -6.65
CA ARG A 173 4.34 -22.73 -6.96
C ARG A 173 4.60 -21.64 -8.00
N GLY A 174 3.92 -21.72 -9.15
CA GLY A 174 4.09 -20.73 -10.21
C GLY A 174 3.59 -19.33 -9.81
N GLY A 175 2.45 -19.29 -9.13
CA GLY A 175 1.84 -18.06 -8.62
C GLY A 175 2.73 -17.34 -7.62
N ALA A 176 3.37 -18.05 -6.68
CA ALA A 176 4.27 -17.44 -5.71
C ALA A 176 5.45 -16.71 -6.38
N GLY A 177 6.06 -17.31 -7.42
CA GLY A 177 7.13 -16.67 -8.17
C GLY A 177 6.70 -15.37 -8.85
N TRP A 178 5.55 -15.39 -9.52
CA TRP A 178 4.96 -14.20 -10.13
C TRP A 178 4.61 -13.14 -9.09
N ILE A 179 4.08 -13.53 -7.92
CA ILE A 179 3.73 -12.59 -6.85
C ILE A 179 4.96 -11.84 -6.36
N VAL A 180 6.07 -12.53 -6.10
CA VAL A 180 7.31 -11.90 -5.63
C VAL A 180 7.87 -10.95 -6.69
N LEU A 181 7.90 -11.38 -7.96
CA LEU A 181 8.38 -10.57 -9.09
C LEU A 181 7.53 -9.32 -9.30
N LEU A 182 6.19 -9.48 -9.36
CA LEU A 182 5.27 -8.37 -9.54
C LEU A 182 5.29 -7.41 -8.34
N SER A 183 5.49 -7.93 -7.12
CA SER A 183 5.66 -7.10 -5.93
C SER A 183 6.92 -6.23 -6.01
N ALA A 184 8.07 -6.81 -6.38
CA ALA A 184 9.31 -6.05 -6.58
C ALA A 184 9.14 -4.92 -7.60
N LEU A 185 8.56 -5.23 -8.77
CA LEU A 185 8.29 -4.25 -9.83
C LEU A 185 7.30 -3.17 -9.38
N SER A 186 6.25 -3.56 -8.66
CA SER A 186 5.24 -2.63 -8.12
C SER A 186 5.88 -1.64 -7.14
N PHE A 187 6.65 -2.11 -6.16
CA PHE A 187 7.32 -1.22 -5.20
C PHE A 187 8.37 -0.32 -5.85
N PHE A 188 9.10 -0.83 -6.85
CA PHE A 188 10.02 -0.01 -7.64
C PHE A 188 9.29 1.10 -8.43
N TYR A 189 8.16 0.76 -9.06
CA TYR A 189 7.31 1.75 -9.74
C TYR A 189 6.80 2.82 -8.76
N LEU A 190 6.30 2.41 -7.58
CA LEU A 190 5.84 3.32 -6.53
C LEU A 190 6.97 4.22 -6.01
N PHE A 191 8.19 3.68 -5.88
CA PHE A 191 9.39 4.44 -5.53
C PHE A 191 9.66 5.53 -6.56
N VAL A 192 9.75 5.18 -7.85
CA VAL A 192 10.01 6.17 -8.93
C VAL A 192 8.92 7.25 -8.97
N LYS A 193 7.65 6.86 -8.86
CA LYS A 193 6.52 7.79 -8.87
C LYS A 193 6.56 8.75 -7.68
N THR A 194 6.84 8.24 -6.48
CA THR A 194 6.95 9.05 -5.26
C THR A 194 8.17 9.98 -5.32
N TYR A 195 9.26 9.54 -5.96
CA TYR A 195 10.48 10.32 -6.11
C TYR A 195 10.23 11.57 -6.97
N LYS A 196 9.49 11.41 -8.06
CA LYS A 196 9.06 12.53 -8.91
C LYS A 196 8.27 13.58 -8.11
N LYS A 197 7.41 13.16 -7.18
CA LYS A 197 6.66 14.11 -6.32
C LYS A 197 7.51 14.76 -5.26
N TYR A 198 8.36 14.00 -4.59
CA TYR A 198 9.31 14.53 -3.62
C TYR A 198 10.13 15.66 -4.24
N ARG A 199 10.70 15.41 -5.43
CA ARG A 199 11.39 16.40 -6.25
C ARG A 199 10.52 17.61 -6.60
N LYS A 200 9.29 17.38 -7.06
CA LYS A 200 8.36 18.46 -7.43
C LYS A 200 8.01 19.34 -6.21
N CYS A 201 7.88 18.75 -5.02
CA CYS A 201 7.57 19.48 -3.80
C CYS A 201 8.73 20.37 -3.33
N LEU A 202 9.98 19.98 -3.59
CA LEU A 202 11.17 20.75 -3.19
C LEU A 202 11.64 21.77 -4.23
N TYR A 203 11.52 21.45 -5.52
CA TYR A 203 12.12 22.24 -6.61
C TYR A 203 11.12 22.72 -7.66
N GLY A 204 9.83 22.43 -7.49
CA GLY A 204 8.77 22.91 -8.36
C GLY A 204 8.39 24.34 -7.99
N HIS A 205 9.24 25.29 -8.35
CA HIS A 205 8.84 26.69 -8.52
C HIS A 205 8.09 26.85 -9.84
#